data_AF-A0A943JSU4-F1
#
_entry.id   AF-A0A943JSU4-F1
#
_cell.length_a   1.000
_cell.length_b   1.000
_cell.length_c   1.000
_cell.angle_alpha   90.00
_cell.angle_beta   90.00
_cell.angle_gamma   90.00
#
_symmetry.space_group_name_H-M   'P 1'
#
loop_
_entity.id
_entity.type
_entity.pdbx_description
1 polymer ?
#
loop_
_entity_poly.entity_id
_entity_poly.type
_entity_poly.pdbx_seq_one_letter_code
_entity_poly.pdbx_strand_id
1 'polypeptide(L)'
;MNKIEKARVKINEIDREIASLFEERMKAVEDVISYKIENNLPIFDEKREQEVIKKNSSLIQEEKYKKYYVEFIQMMMDISKKYQKEILEKK
;
A
#
# COMPACT_ATOMS: atom_id res chain seq x y z
N MET A 1 12.66 29.27 12.46
CA MET A 1 12.43 27.82 12.28
C MET A 1 13.58 27.02 12.84
N ASN A 2 13.32 26.18 13.86
CA ASN A 2 14.29 25.24 14.42
C ASN A 2 14.38 23.94 13.59
N LYS A 3 15.30 23.04 13.96
CA LYS A 3 15.53 21.77 13.21
C LYS A 3 14.29 20.87 13.16
N ILE A 4 13.49 20.83 14.23
CA ILE A 4 12.28 20.00 14.32
C ILE A 4 11.20 20.53 13.39
N GLU A 5 11.01 21.85 13.35
CA GLU A 5 10.02 22.49 12.49
C GLU A 5 10.34 22.25 11.01
N LYS A 6 11.61 22.36 10.62
CA LYS A 6 12.04 22.05 9.24
C LYS A 6 11.77 20.59 8.86
N ALA A 7 12.07 19.65 9.76
CA ALA A 7 11.77 18.24 9.53
C ALA A 7 10.28 17.97 9.36
N ARG A 8 9.43 18.60 10.20
CA ARG A 8 7.96 18.48 10.11
C ARG A 8 7.40 19.05 8.82
N VAL A 9 7.92 20.18 8.34
CA VAL A 9 7.52 20.72 7.01
C VAL A 9 7.81 19.71 5.92
N LYS A 10 9.01 19.10 5.93
CA LYS A 10 9.36 18.10 4.93
C LYS A 10 8.49 16.84 5.02
N ILE A 11 8.16 16.39 6.23
CA ILE A 11 7.23 15.27 6.43
C ILE A 11 5.86 15.61 5.86
N ASN A 12 5.31 16.80 6.16
CA ASN A 12 4.00 17.20 5.65
C ASN A 12 3.96 17.28 4.12
N GLU A 13 5.04 17.69 3.46
CA GLU A 13 5.15 17.67 2.00
C GLU A 13 5.08 16.24 1.47
N ILE A 14 5.88 15.34 2.06
CA ILE A 14 5.91 13.92 1.68
C ILE A 14 4.54 13.26 1.93
N ASP A 15 3.88 13.56 3.05
CA ASP A 15 2.58 12.99 3.39
C ASP A 15 1.50 13.36 2.37
N ARG A 16 1.58 14.55 1.77
CA ARG A 16 0.69 14.94 0.66
C ARG A 16 0.91 14.09 -0.59
N GLU A 17 2.17 13.81 -0.92
CA GLU A 17 2.51 12.93 -2.03
C GLU A 17 2.04 11.49 -1.75
N ILE A 18 2.25 10.99 -0.53
CA ILE A 18 1.76 9.68 -0.09
C ILE A 18 0.24 9.61 -0.22
N ALA A 19 -0.50 10.64 0.19
CA ALA A 19 -1.96 10.65 0.08
C ALA A 19 -2.42 10.55 -1.38
N SER A 20 -1.80 11.30 -2.29
CA SER A 20 -2.11 11.22 -3.73
C SER A 20 -1.83 9.81 -4.28
N LEU A 21 -0.64 9.27 -3.98
CA LEU A 21 -0.23 7.93 -4.43
C LEU A 21 -1.09 6.83 -3.82
N PHE A 22 -1.55 7.02 -2.58
CA PHE A 22 -2.47 6.11 -1.92
C PHE A 22 -3.80 6.05 -2.66
N GLU A 23 -4.38 7.20 -3.02
CA GLU A 23 -5.64 7.26 -3.77
C GLU A 23 -5.51 6.59 -5.14
N GLU A 24 -4.44 6.90 -5.88
CA GLU A 24 -4.14 6.25 -7.17
C GLU A 24 -4.02 4.72 -7.02
N ARG A 25 -3.33 4.26 -5.98
CA ARG A 25 -3.21 2.83 -5.69
C ARG A 25 -4.57 2.19 -5.35
N MET A 26 -5.45 2.89 -4.64
CA MET A 26 -6.77 2.37 -4.30
C MET A 26 -7.69 2.26 -5.51
N LYS A 27 -7.61 3.19 -6.47
CA LYS A 27 -8.30 3.05 -7.78
C LYS A 27 -7.84 1.80 -8.51
N ALA A 28 -6.54 1.52 -8.55
CA ALA A 28 -6.03 0.27 -9.13
C ALA A 28 -6.50 -1.00 -8.36
N VAL A 29 -6.80 -0.89 -7.07
CA VAL A 29 -7.38 -2.00 -6.29
C VAL A 29 -8.82 -2.29 -6.72
N GLU A 30 -9.59 -1.29 -7.15
CA GLU A 30 -10.94 -1.47 -7.72
C GLU A 30 -10.90 -2.31 -9.01
N ASP A 31 -9.91 -2.07 -9.87
CA ASP A 31 -9.69 -2.87 -11.07
C ASP A 31 -9.32 -4.32 -10.71
N VAL A 32 -8.44 -4.51 -9.72
CA VAL A 32 -8.03 -5.84 -9.25
C VAL A 32 -9.22 -6.65 -8.73
N ILE A 33 -10.09 -6.05 -7.92
CA ILE A 33 -11.26 -6.79 -7.40
C ILE A 33 -12.30 -7.04 -8.48
N SER A 34 -12.50 -6.11 -9.41
CA SER A 34 -13.39 -6.31 -10.56
C SER A 34 -12.94 -7.53 -11.37
N TYR A 35 -11.65 -7.61 -11.70
CA TYR A 35 -11.07 -8.77 -12.38
C TYR A 35 -11.23 -10.06 -11.57
N LYS A 36 -10.98 -10.04 -10.26
CA LYS A 36 -11.12 -11.23 -9.40
C LYS A 36 -12.56 -11.73 -9.35
N ILE A 37 -13.54 -10.84 -9.30
CA ILE A 37 -14.96 -11.21 -9.33
C ILE A 37 -15.31 -11.89 -10.65
N GLU A 38 -14.93 -11.28 -11.78
CA GLU A 38 -15.21 -11.81 -13.12
C GLU A 38 -14.61 -13.21 -13.34
N ASN A 39 -13.46 -13.48 -12.71
CA ASN A 39 -12.72 -14.72 -12.86
C ASN A 39 -12.87 -15.69 -11.67
N ASN A 40 -13.77 -15.41 -10.72
CA ASN A 40 -13.97 -16.21 -9.49
C ASN A 40 -12.68 -16.49 -8.69
N LEU A 41 -11.81 -15.48 -8.57
CA LEU A 41 -10.53 -15.58 -7.85
C LEU A 41 -10.65 -15.05 -6.40
N PRO A 42 -9.88 -15.62 -5.45
CA PRO A 42 -9.90 -15.16 -4.07
C PRO A 42 -9.25 -13.77 -3.89
N ILE A 43 -9.69 -13.03 -2.86
CA ILE A 43 -9.08 -11.76 -2.47
C ILE A 43 -7.64 -11.98 -1.97
N PHE A 44 -7.41 -13.01 -1.15
CA PHE A 44 -6.09 -13.33 -0.63
C PHE A 44 -5.30 -14.16 -1.64
N ASP A 45 -4.06 -13.73 -1.90
CA ASP A 45 -3.09 -14.42 -2.76
C ASP A 45 -1.71 -14.34 -2.10
N GLU A 46 -1.35 -15.40 -1.38
CA GLU A 46 -0.10 -15.46 -0.61
C GLU A 46 1.13 -15.28 -1.49
N LYS A 47 1.16 -15.94 -2.65
CA LYS A 47 2.31 -15.88 -3.57
C LYS A 47 2.49 -14.45 -4.05
N ARG A 48 1.40 -13.78 -4.43
CA ARG A 48 1.45 -12.38 -4.87
C ARG A 48 1.90 -11.46 -3.74
N GLU A 49 1.43 -11.64 -2.51
CA GLU A 49 1.85 -10.81 -1.36
C GLU A 49 3.35 -10.95 -1.06
N GLN A 50 3.88 -12.18 -1.07
CA GLN A 50 5.31 -12.42 -0.90
C GLN A 50 6.14 -11.74 -2.01
N GLU A 51 5.67 -11.78 -3.27
CA GLU A 51 6.32 -11.09 -4.38
C GLU A 51 6.30 -9.56 -4.22
N VAL A 52 5.18 -8.97 -3.76
CA VAL A 52 5.09 -7.53 -3.46
C VAL A 52 6.13 -7.15 -2.40
N ILE A 53 6.19 -7.88 -1.29
CA ILE A 53 7.11 -7.59 -0.19
C ILE A 53 8.56 -7.66 -0.67
N LYS A 54 8.93 -8.75 -1.38
CA LYS A 54 10.29 -8.94 -1.88
C LYS A 54 10.68 -7.83 -2.87
N LYS A 55 9.82 -7.54 -3.84
CA LYS A 55 10.08 -6.51 -4.85
C LYS A 55 10.21 -5.12 -4.19
N ASN A 56 9.25 -4.74 -3.36
CA ASN A 56 9.21 -3.38 -2.84
C ASN A 56 10.27 -3.15 -1.75
N SER A 57 10.58 -4.16 -0.92
CA SER A 57 11.68 -4.04 0.06
C SER A 57 13.06 -3.85 -0.58
N SER A 58 13.25 -4.32 -1.83
CA SER A 58 14.48 -4.05 -2.58
C SER A 58 14.61 -2.60 -3.09
N LEU A 59 13.53 -1.82 -3.05
CA LEU A 59 13.55 -0.38 -3.40
C LEU A 59 14.15 0.47 -2.27
N ILE A 60 14.22 -0.07 -1.05
CA ILE A 60 14.76 0.62 0.11
C ILE A 60 16.27 0.36 0.19
N GLN A 61 17.06 1.42 -0.03
CA GLN A 61 18.52 1.34 -0.05
C GLN A 61 19.12 1.27 1.36
N GLU A 62 18.53 2.03 2.29
CA GLU A 62 18.98 2.12 3.67
C GLU A 62 18.45 0.94 4.49
N GLU A 63 19.31 -0.01 4.83
CA GLU A 63 18.92 -1.25 5.50
C GLU A 63 18.18 -1.01 6.83
N LYS A 64 18.55 0.06 7.56
CA LYS A 64 17.86 0.48 8.79
C LYS A 64 16.37 0.82 8.62
N TYR A 65 15.93 1.15 7.39
CA TYR A 65 14.53 1.47 7.09
C TYR A 65 13.74 0.29 6.54
N LYS A 66 14.43 -0.76 6.07
CA LYS A 66 13.82 -1.84 5.30
C LYS A 66 12.79 -2.64 6.08
N LYS A 67 13.07 -2.96 7.34
CA LYS A 67 12.11 -3.63 8.23
C LYS A 67 10.81 -2.85 8.36
N TYR A 68 10.90 -1.55 8.61
CA TYR A 68 9.73 -0.68 8.78
C TYR A 68 8.94 -0.53 7.47
N TYR A 69 9.62 -0.53 6.33
CA TYR A 69 8.95 -0.50 5.04
C TYR A 69 8.21 -1.81 4.73
N VAL A 70 8.74 -2.97 5.13
CA VAL A 70 8.04 -4.26 5.02
C VAL A 70 6.75 -4.24 5.86
N GLU A 71 6.78 -3.69 7.07
CA GLU A 71 5.57 -3.52 7.90
C GLU A 71 4.55 -2.60 7.21
N PHE A 72 5.00 -1.48 6.64
CA PHE A 72 4.15 -0.54 5.91
C PHE A 72 3.47 -1.19 4.69
N ILE A 73 4.23 -1.92 3.85
CA ILE A 73 3.64 -2.51 2.64
C ILE A 73 2.67 -3.64 2.98
N GLN A 74 2.91 -4.40 4.05
CA GLN A 74 1.95 -5.40 4.54
C GLN A 74 0.65 -4.73 4.98
N MET A 75 0.73 -3.69 5.81
CA MET A 75 -0.44 -2.91 6.24
C MET A 75 -1.23 -2.36 5.03
N MET A 76 -0.53 -1.84 4.02
CA MET A 76 -1.14 -1.35 2.78
C MET A 76 -1.88 -2.45 2.00
N MET A 77 -1.37 -3.67 1.98
CA MET A 77 -2.07 -4.82 1.37
C MET A 77 -3.29 -5.23 2.19
N ASP A 78 -3.19 -5.20 3.52
CA ASP A 78 -4.31 -5.54 4.41
C ASP A 78 -5.46 -4.54 4.28
N ILE A 79 -5.16 -3.24 4.20
CA ILE A 79 -6.14 -2.18 3.90
C ILE A 79 -6.82 -2.44 2.55
N SER A 80 -6.05 -2.79 1.52
CA SER A 80 -6.62 -3.12 0.21
C SER A 80 -7.52 -4.34 0.27
N LYS A 81 -7.13 -5.41 0.96
CA LYS A 81 -7.98 -6.61 1.12
C LYS A 81 -9.27 -6.27 1.87
N LYS A 82 -9.21 -5.41 2.90
CA LYS A 82 -10.40 -4.94 3.62
C LYS A 82 -11.34 -4.21 2.66
N TYR A 83 -10.83 -3.25 1.89
CA TYR A 83 -11.65 -2.50 0.94
C TYR A 83 -12.28 -3.39 -0.15
N GLN A 84 -11.52 -4.36 -0.67
CA GLN A 84 -12.06 -5.34 -1.62
C GLN A 84 -13.21 -6.15 -1.04
N LYS A 85 -13.14 -6.55 0.24
CA LYS A 85 -14.24 -7.24 0.93
C LYS A 85 -15.47 -6.35 1.05
N GLU A 86 -15.29 -5.08 1.41
CA GLU A 86 -16.40 -4.11 1.50
C GLU A 86 -17.09 -3.90 0.14
N ILE A 87 -16.35 -3.96 -0.98
CA ILE A 87 -16.93 -3.91 -2.33
C ILE A 87 -17.77 -5.16 -2.61
N LEU A 88 -17.29 -6.35 -2.23
CA LEU A 88 -18.04 -7.60 -2.40
C LEU A 88 -19.33 -7.62 -1.58
N GLU A 89 -19.30 -7.12 -0.35
CA GLU A 89 -20.46 -7.09 0.56
C GLU A 89 -21.54 -6.09 0.13
N LYS A 90 -21.19 -5.10 -0.70
CA LYS A 90 -22.12 -4.07 -1.22
C LYS A 90 -22.76 -4.44 -2.56
N LYS A 91 -22.33 -5.53 -3.21
CA LYS A 91 -22.96 -6.08 -4.41
C LYS A 91 -24.11 -7.02 -4.02
#